data_AF-A0A7M2T5T5-F1
#
_entry.id   AF-A0A7M2T5T5-F1
#
_cell.length_a   1.000
_cell.length_b   1.000
_cell.length_c   1.000
_cell.angle_alpha   90.00
_cell.angle_beta   90.00
_cell.angle_gamma   90.00
#
_symmetry.space_group_name_H-M   'P 1'
#
loop_
_entity.id
_entity.type
_entity.pdbx_description
1 polymer ?
#
loop_
_entity_poly.entity_id
_entity_poly.type
_entity_poly.pdbx_seq_one_letter_code
_entity_poly.pdbx_strand_id
1 'polypeptide(L)' 'MSTPDIRVEKGHAEPEEVAAITAILLARAAAHTSAPNPAHHGRAKAGWRRLEREPGFRAPHSWHG' A
#
# COMPACT_ATOMS: atom_id res chain seq x y z
N MET A 1 25.71 -2.11 -15.50
CA MET A 1 25.87 -1.46 -14.17
C MET A 1 24.80 -2.04 -13.27
N SER A 2 25.12 -2.51 -12.07
CA SER A 2 24.11 -3.00 -11.14
C SER A 2 23.37 -1.81 -10.53
N THR A 3 22.05 -1.76 -10.65
CA THR A 3 21.21 -0.79 -9.95
C THR A 3 20.93 -1.32 -8.54
N PRO A 4 21.10 -0.52 -7.47
CA PRO A 4 20.79 -0.97 -6.11
C PRO A 4 19.29 -1.25 -5.97
N ASP A 5 18.94 -2.30 -5.22
CA ASP A 5 17.55 -2.75 -5.06
C ASP A 5 16.65 -1.74 -4.31
N ILE A 6 17.25 -0.85 -3.52
CA ILE A 6 16.58 0.25 -2.80
C ILE A 6 17.41 1.53 -2.95
N ARG A 7 16.74 2.67 -3.13
CA ARG A 7 17.36 4.00 -3.19
C ARG A 7 16.56 5.03 -2.39
N VAL A 8 17.27 5.91 -1.69
CA VAL A 8 16.70 7.09 -1.02
C VAL A 8 16.69 8.26 -2.01
N GLU A 9 15.51 8.76 -2.36
CA GLU A 9 15.36 9.89 -3.29
C GLU A 9 15.31 11.27 -2.62
N LYS A 10 15.00 11.31 -1.31
CA LYS A 10 14.92 12.53 -0.51
C LYS A 10 15.30 12.24 0.95
N GLY A 11 16.00 13.19 1.58
CA GLY A 11 16.50 13.05 2.94
C GLY A 11 17.79 12.23 3.01
N HIS A 12 18.22 11.94 4.23
CA HIS A 12 19.25 10.94 4.54
C HIS A 12 18.59 9.82 5.33
N ALA A 13 19.12 8.60 5.18
CA ALA A 13 18.79 7.46 6.01
C ALA A 13 20.12 6.76 6.32
N GLU A 14 20.33 6.39 7.58
CA GLU A 14 21.54 5.70 8.00
C GLU A 14 21.58 4.28 7.39
N PRO A 15 22.77 3.68 7.21
CA PRO A 15 22.91 2.34 6.64
C PRO A 15 22.03 1.28 7.32
N GLU A 16 21.88 1.38 8.65
CA GLU A 16 21.05 0.54 9.50
C GLU A 16 19.56 0.64 9.16
N GLU A 17 19.07 1.84 8.82
CA GLU A 17 17.66 2.07 8.45
C GLU A 17 17.35 1.46 7.08
N VAL A 18 18.26 1.62 6.11
CA VAL A 18 18.15 1.00 4.78
C VAL A 18 18.21 -0.52 4.91
N ALA A 19 19.10 -1.05 5.75
CA ALA A 19 19.19 -2.49 6.04
C ALA A 19 17.91 -3.03 6.71
N ALA A 20 17.34 -2.30 7.67
CA ALA A 20 16.09 -2.69 8.32
C ALA A 20 14.90 -2.75 7.34
N ILE A 21 14.76 -1.75 6.47
CA ILE A 21 13.73 -1.75 5.41
C ILE A 21 13.94 -2.94 4.45
N THR A 22 15.19 -3.19 4.03
CA THR A 22 15.55 -4.33 3.17
C THR A 22 15.15 -5.67 3.81
N ALA A 23 15.50 -5.86 5.09
CA ALA A 23 15.18 -7.08 5.83
C ALA A 23 13.66 -7.31 5.96
N ILE A 24 12.89 -6.25 6.24
CA ILE A 24 11.42 -6.33 6.30
C ILE A 24 10.83 -6.69 4.94
N LEU A 25 11.31 -6.10 3.85
CA LEU A 25 10.81 -6.40 2.50
C LEU A 25 11.11 -7.85 2.09
N LEU A 26 12.32 -8.35 2.36
CA LEU A 26 12.71 -9.73 2.10
C LEU A 26 11.90 -10.72 2.95
N ALA A 27 11.73 -10.45 4.25
CA ALA A 27 10.93 -11.29 5.14
C ALA A 27 9.46 -11.38 4.69
N ARG A 28 8.88 -10.26 4.25
CA ARG A 28 7.52 -10.24 3.68
C ARG A 28 7.43 -11.01 2.37
N ALA A 29 8.40 -10.84 1.46
CA ALA A 29 8.43 -11.59 0.20
C ALA A 29 8.49 -13.11 0.45
N ALA A 30 9.35 -13.57 1.37
CA ALA A 30 9.43 -14.97 1.77
C ALA A 30 8.10 -15.49 2.37
N ALA A 31 7.46 -14.72 3.26
CA ALA A 31 6.17 -15.07 3.83
C ALA A 31 5.06 -15.17 2.77
N HIS A 32 5.04 -14.28 1.77
CA HIS A 32 4.06 -14.32 0.68
C HIS A 32 4.26 -15.54 -0.25
N THR A 33 5.49 -15.99 -0.47
CA THR A 33 5.78 -17.22 -1.24
C THR A 33 5.30 -18.48 -0.54
N SER A 34 5.25 -18.50 0.80
CA SER A 34 4.88 -19.69 1.57
C SER A 34 3.38 -19.84 1.84
N ALA A 35 2.59 -18.78 1.66
CA ALA A 35 1.14 -18.83 1.80
C ALA A 35 0.48 -19.39 0.51
N PRO A 36 -0.52 -20.30 0.59
CA PRO A 36 -1.32 -20.64 -0.57
C PRO A 36 -2.02 -19.38 -1.08
N ASN A 37 -1.81 -19.05 -2.36
CA ASN A 37 -2.31 -17.82 -2.98
C ASN A 37 -3.80 -17.63 -2.68
N PRO A 38 -4.20 -16.63 -1.86
CA PRO A 38 -5.60 -16.39 -1.55
C PRO A 38 -6.28 -15.86 -2.81
N ALA A 39 -6.94 -16.78 -3.53
CA ALA A 39 -7.42 -16.62 -4.90
C ALA A 39 -8.13 -15.27 -5.11
N HIS A 40 -7.38 -14.31 -5.65
CA HIS A 40 -7.76 -12.93 -5.94
C HIS A 40 -8.94 -12.40 -5.11
N HIS A 41 -8.78 -12.34 -3.78
CA HIS A 41 -9.65 -11.50 -2.96
C HIS A 41 -9.56 -10.08 -3.52
N GLY A 42 -10.64 -9.65 -4.18
CA GLY A 42 -10.62 -8.48 -5.06
C GLY A 42 -10.02 -7.30 -4.32
N ARG A 43 -8.93 -6.74 -4.87
CA ARG A 43 -8.10 -5.69 -4.22
C ARG A 43 -9.00 -4.76 -3.43
N ALA A 44 -8.69 -4.56 -2.14
CA ALA A 44 -9.38 -3.58 -1.30
C ALA A 44 -9.36 -2.23 -2.02
N LYS A 45 -10.45 -1.95 -2.72
CA LYS A 45 -10.55 -0.84 -3.66
C LYS A 45 -10.66 0.38 -2.78
N ALA A 46 -9.55 1.10 -2.63
CA ALA A 46 -9.50 2.27 -1.78
C ALA A 46 -10.73 3.14 -2.07
N GLY A 47 -11.42 3.55 -1.00
CA GLY A 47 -12.76 4.13 -1.05
C GLY A 47 -12.81 5.57 -1.59
N TRP A 48 -12.03 5.87 -2.63
CA TRP A 48 -12.01 7.14 -3.34
C TRP A 48 -13.40 7.34 -3.95
N ARG A 49 -14.25 8.06 -3.21
CA ARG A 49 -15.59 8.42 -3.66
C ARG A 49 -15.45 9.30 -4.89
N ARG A 50 -16.11 8.87 -5.96
CA ARG A 50 -16.29 9.66 -7.17
C ARG A 50 -17.28 10.76 -6.88
N LEU A 51 -16.80 11.87 -6.32
CA LEU A 51 -17.62 13.03 -5.97
C LEU A 51 -18.39 13.57 -7.18
N GLU A 52 -17.87 13.37 -8.40
CA GLU A 52 -18.54 13.68 -9.66
C GLU A 52 -19.78 12.81 -9.95
N ARG A 53 -20.01 11.74 -9.18
CA ARG A 53 -21.17 10.83 -9.26
C ARG A 53 -22.05 10.85 -8.03
N GLU A 54 -21.69 11.64 -7.02
CA GLU A 54 -22.45 11.80 -5.78
C GLU A 54 -23.39 13.00 -5.92
N PRO A 55 -24.66 12.94 -5.47
CA PRO A 55 -25.51 14.13 -5.41
C PRO A 55 -24.82 15.21 -4.57
N GLY A 56 -24.62 16.40 -5.14
CA GLY A 56 -23.86 17.50 -4.51
C GLY A 56 -24.45 18.03 -3.19
N PHE A 57 -25.64 17.55 -2.80
CA PHE A 57 -26.27 17.76 -1.51
C PHE A 57 -26.83 16.43 -0.99
N ARG A 58 -26.28 15.91 0.11
CA ARG A 58 -26.96 14.90 0.95
C ARG A 58 -27.59 15.63 2.13
N ALA A 59 -28.83 15.30 2.46
CA ALA A 59 -29.52 15.90 3.60
C ALA A 59 -28.87 15.46 4.94
N PRO A 60 -28.70 16.34 5.95
CA PRO A 60 -28.03 16.01 7.21
C PRO A 60 -28.64 14.85 8.01
N HIS A 61 -29.88 14.47 7.70
CA HIS A 61 -30.64 13.40 8.35
C HIS A 61 -30.70 12.09 7.52
N SER A 62 -29.91 11.94 6.45
CA SER A 62 -29.89 10.69 5.68
C SER A 62 -28.99 9.64 6.33
N TRP A 63 -29.58 8.51 6.76
CA TRP A 63 -28.86 7.37 7.37
C TRP A 63 -28.26 6.39 6.35
N HIS A 64 -28.21 6.76 5.06
CA HIS A 64 -27.50 5.99 4.04
C HIS A 64 -26.07 6.54 3.88
N GLY A 65 -25.10 5.77 4.39
CA GLY A 65 -23.66 6.01 4.29
C GLY A 65 -22.91 4.71 4.50
#